data_AF-A0A4Q6G087-F1
#
_entry.id   AF-A0A4Q6G087-F1
#
_cell.length_a   1.000
_cell.length_b   1.000
_cell.length_c   1.000
_cell.angle_alpha   90.00
_cell.angle_beta   90.00
_cell.angle_gamma   90.00
#
_symmetry.space_group_name_H-M   'P 1'
#
loop_
_entity.id
_entity.type
_entity.pdbx_description
1 polymer ?
#
loop_
_entity_poly.entity_id
_entity_poly.type
_entity_poly.pdbx_seq_one_letter_code
_entity_poly.pdbx_strand_id
1 'polypeptide(L)'
;MTLVEELQREIEKWMGSRRNGNLSVLSRLSGVSYPTLRRIMQAEFTPNLETVMQVVSVIMDDKQGRAFLCRHFPDFAPIFKKQEEVGYRMLNLAGLLQTLTKEEFMVFNLASGQGVTMARLHEKLGQQADFAIARLTAADLIEVQGEVVKTKIKNVSLTNIEEVLHHMTLAISCFDRERVNDYGSQYGIFSDRLNQEGIEAAHTAMLEAKKKLVEVFTDPKYFGDQLYITVLSSSYMD
;
A
#
# COMPACT_ATOMS: atom_id res chain seq x y z
N MET A 1 7.91 -17.04 -23.91
CA MET A 1 6.86 -17.30 -22.91
C MET A 1 6.03 -16.05 -22.79
N THR A 2 4.73 -16.17 -23.00
CA THR A 2 3.78 -15.06 -22.96
C THR A 2 3.49 -14.63 -21.51
N LEU A 3 2.87 -13.46 -21.33
CA LEU A 3 2.38 -13.00 -20.02
C LEU A 3 1.49 -14.05 -19.35
N VAL A 4 0.53 -14.62 -20.11
CA VAL A 4 -0.43 -15.59 -19.58
C VAL A 4 0.26 -16.89 -19.17
N GLU A 5 1.14 -17.44 -20.03
CA GLU A 5 1.88 -18.66 -19.73
C GLU A 5 2.76 -18.52 -18.47
N GLU A 6 3.47 -17.40 -18.35
CA GLU A 6 4.33 -17.19 -17.18
C GLU A 6 3.49 -16.98 -15.92
N LEU A 7 2.41 -16.21 -16.00
CA LEU A 7 1.53 -15.97 -14.86
C LEU A 7 0.87 -17.28 -14.39
N GLN A 8 0.41 -18.14 -15.30
CA GLN A 8 -0.15 -19.46 -14.99
C GLN A 8 0.86 -20.31 -14.22
N ARG A 9 2.09 -20.40 -14.72
CA ARG A 9 3.18 -21.16 -14.08
C ARG A 9 3.43 -20.69 -12.65
N GLU A 10 3.46 -19.37 -12.43
CA GLU A 10 3.75 -18.82 -11.10
C GLU A 10 2.55 -18.98 -10.15
N ILE A 11 1.31 -18.91 -10.65
CA ILE A 11 0.11 -19.26 -9.86
C ILE A 11 0.14 -20.72 -9.43
N GLU A 12 0.45 -21.65 -10.34
CA GLU A 12 0.55 -23.08 -10.04
C GLU A 12 1.63 -23.38 -9.00
N LYS A 13 2.82 -22.78 -9.17
CA LYS A 13 3.92 -22.88 -8.21
C LYS A 13 3.51 -22.37 -6.83
N TRP A 14 2.84 -21.23 -6.76
CA TRP A 14 2.34 -20.69 -5.49
C TRP A 14 1.31 -21.62 -4.83
N MET A 15 0.36 -22.15 -5.60
CA MET A 15 -0.63 -23.10 -5.09
C MET A 15 0.04 -24.38 -4.55
N GLY A 16 1.00 -24.93 -5.30
CA GLY A 16 1.74 -26.14 -4.91
C GLY A 16 2.64 -25.95 -3.68
N SER A 17 3.07 -24.72 -3.39
CA SER A 17 3.92 -24.41 -2.22
C SER A 17 3.16 -24.37 -0.88
N ARG A 18 1.81 -24.38 -0.89
CA ARG A 18 0.97 -24.19 0.30
C ARG A 18 0.03 -25.36 0.51
N ARG A 19 -0.11 -25.81 1.77
CA ARG A 19 -1.01 -26.92 2.16
C ARG A 19 -2.46 -26.72 1.70
N ASN A 20 -2.93 -25.47 1.67
CA ASN A 20 -4.28 -25.09 1.24
C ASN A 20 -4.27 -24.13 0.04
N GLY A 21 -3.24 -24.18 -0.80
CA GLY A 21 -3.13 -23.32 -1.99
C GLY A 21 -4.16 -23.71 -3.05
N ASN A 22 -5.10 -22.81 -3.35
CA ASN A 22 -6.06 -22.97 -4.44
C ASN A 22 -6.54 -21.61 -4.97
N LEU A 23 -7.22 -21.61 -6.11
CA LEU A 23 -7.71 -20.39 -6.76
C LEU A 23 -8.74 -19.61 -5.93
N SER A 24 -9.52 -20.28 -5.06
CA SER A 24 -10.46 -19.58 -4.17
C SER A 24 -9.72 -18.80 -3.09
N VAL A 25 -8.65 -19.39 -2.52
CA VAL A 25 -7.76 -18.69 -1.58
C VAL A 25 -7.03 -17.54 -2.29
N LEU A 26 -6.50 -17.76 -3.49
CA LEU A 26 -5.86 -16.70 -4.27
C LEU A 26 -6.84 -15.57 -4.57
N SER A 27 -8.08 -15.89 -4.98
CA SER A 27 -9.13 -14.90 -5.26
C SER A 27 -9.37 -13.98 -4.07
N ARG A 28 -9.48 -14.56 -2.86
CA ARG A 28 -9.66 -13.80 -1.64
C ARG A 28 -8.44 -12.93 -1.30
N LEU A 29 -7.23 -13.47 -1.53
CA LEU A 29 -5.98 -12.79 -1.18
C LEU A 29 -5.53 -11.74 -2.18
N SER A 30 -5.94 -11.84 -3.45
CA SER A 30 -5.57 -10.87 -4.49
C SER A 30 -6.64 -9.82 -4.76
N GLY A 31 -7.88 -10.07 -4.32
CA GLY A 31 -9.05 -9.27 -4.70
C GLY A 31 -9.56 -9.56 -6.12
N VAL A 32 -8.87 -10.43 -6.88
CA VAL A 32 -9.30 -10.81 -8.24
C VAL A 32 -10.40 -11.86 -8.14
N SER A 33 -11.49 -11.67 -8.88
CA SER A 33 -12.62 -12.62 -8.86
C SER A 33 -12.19 -14.04 -9.26
N TYR A 34 -12.78 -15.06 -8.62
CA TYR A 34 -12.51 -16.46 -8.96
C TYR A 34 -12.76 -16.78 -10.44
N PRO A 35 -13.87 -16.31 -11.08
CA PRO A 35 -14.05 -16.48 -12.52
C PRO A 35 -12.92 -15.89 -13.36
N THR A 36 -12.40 -14.71 -13.00
CA THR A 36 -11.27 -14.08 -13.69
C THR A 36 -10.02 -14.94 -13.56
N LEU A 37 -9.66 -15.37 -12.36
CA LEU A 37 -8.50 -16.26 -12.13
C LEU A 37 -8.64 -17.57 -12.89
N ARG A 38 -9.83 -18.17 -12.92
CA ARG A 38 -10.10 -19.39 -13.68
C ARG A 38 -9.87 -19.18 -15.18
N ARG A 39 -10.36 -18.08 -15.76
CA ARG A 39 -10.14 -17.75 -17.18
C ARG A 39 -8.66 -17.51 -17.51
N ILE A 40 -7.90 -16.88 -16.60
CA ILE A 40 -6.44 -16.77 -16.72
C ILE A 40 -5.81 -18.17 -16.75
N MET A 41 -6.19 -19.07 -15.83
CA MET A 41 -5.68 -20.45 -15.78
C MET A 41 -6.06 -21.30 -17.01
N GLN A 42 -7.12 -20.96 -17.71
CA GLN A 42 -7.55 -21.64 -18.95
C GLN A 42 -7.03 -20.95 -20.23
N ALA A 43 -6.22 -19.89 -20.10
CA ALA A 43 -5.76 -19.04 -21.21
C ALA A 43 -6.90 -18.44 -22.06
N GLU A 44 -8.09 -18.28 -21.48
CA GLU A 44 -9.28 -17.70 -22.11
C GLU A 44 -9.35 -16.16 -21.97
N PHE A 45 -8.35 -15.57 -21.32
CA PHE A 45 -8.29 -14.16 -20.99
C PHE A 45 -6.84 -13.68 -20.79
N THR A 46 -6.47 -12.58 -21.43
CA THR A 46 -5.22 -11.86 -21.16
C THR A 46 -5.48 -10.77 -20.12
N PRO A 47 -4.89 -10.87 -18.91
CA PRO A 47 -5.12 -9.89 -17.85
C PRO A 47 -4.47 -8.53 -18.16
N ASN A 48 -5.13 -7.46 -17.76
CA ASN A 48 -4.57 -6.11 -17.79
C ASN A 48 -3.51 -5.93 -16.67
N LEU A 49 -2.77 -4.82 -16.70
CA LEU A 49 -1.72 -4.51 -15.73
C LEU A 49 -2.25 -4.59 -14.29
N GLU A 50 -3.41 -4.01 -14.00
CA GLU A 50 -4.01 -4.01 -12.67
C GLU A 50 -4.23 -5.44 -12.14
N THR A 51 -4.86 -6.30 -12.94
CA THR A 51 -5.11 -7.71 -12.58
C THR A 51 -3.79 -8.44 -12.35
N VAL A 52 -2.78 -8.21 -13.21
CA VAL A 52 -1.46 -8.82 -13.03
C VAL A 52 -0.80 -8.34 -11.74
N MET A 53 -0.81 -7.04 -11.46
CA MET A 53 -0.24 -6.48 -10.24
C MET A 53 -0.90 -7.07 -9.00
N GLN A 54 -2.23 -7.18 -8.98
CA GLN A 54 -2.99 -7.80 -7.89
C GLN A 54 -2.59 -9.27 -7.68
N VAL A 55 -2.45 -10.05 -8.74
CA VAL A 55 -2.02 -11.46 -8.59
C VAL A 55 -0.56 -11.55 -8.13
N VAL A 56 0.35 -10.87 -8.84
CA VAL A 56 1.81 -10.91 -8.63
C VAL A 56 2.18 -10.52 -7.20
N SER A 57 1.54 -9.50 -6.64
CA SER A 57 1.80 -9.01 -5.30
C SER A 57 1.41 -10.00 -4.18
N VAL A 58 0.66 -11.07 -4.48
CA VAL A 58 0.36 -12.19 -3.56
C VAL A 58 1.30 -13.37 -3.77
N ILE A 59 1.63 -13.67 -5.03
CA ILE A 59 2.27 -14.93 -5.41
C ILE A 59 3.79 -14.84 -5.54
N MET A 60 4.34 -13.63 -5.66
CA MET A 60 5.76 -13.35 -5.79
C MET A 60 6.26 -12.46 -4.67
N ASP A 61 7.55 -12.56 -4.36
CA ASP A 61 8.22 -11.51 -3.59
C ASP A 61 8.37 -10.21 -4.41
N ASP A 62 8.65 -9.09 -3.74
CA ASP A 62 8.74 -7.77 -4.39
C ASP A 62 9.75 -7.74 -5.56
N LYS A 63 10.90 -8.39 -5.42
CA LYS A 63 11.95 -8.41 -6.45
C LYS A 63 11.51 -9.21 -7.67
N GLN A 64 10.93 -10.39 -7.43
CA GLN A 64 10.36 -11.25 -8.47
C GLN A 64 9.21 -10.54 -9.19
N GLY A 65 8.30 -9.92 -8.43
CA GLY A 65 7.15 -9.21 -8.97
C GLY A 65 7.55 -8.01 -9.83
N ARG A 66 8.52 -7.21 -9.40
CA ARG A 66 9.06 -6.10 -10.23
C ARG A 66 9.67 -6.62 -11.52
N ALA A 67 10.51 -7.65 -11.43
CA ALA A 67 11.14 -8.24 -12.61
C ALA A 67 10.10 -8.79 -13.60
N PHE A 68 9.02 -9.39 -13.08
CA PHE A 68 7.89 -9.85 -13.89
C PHE A 68 7.18 -8.69 -14.58
N LEU A 69 6.80 -7.65 -13.83
CA LEU A 69 6.08 -6.49 -14.37
C LEU A 69 6.91 -5.72 -15.41
N CYS A 70 8.18 -5.45 -15.14
CA CYS A 70 9.06 -4.75 -16.08
C CYS A 70 9.25 -5.53 -17.41
N ARG A 71 9.15 -6.86 -17.38
CA ARG A 71 9.30 -7.70 -18.56
C ARG A 71 8.05 -7.67 -19.45
N HIS A 72 6.86 -7.75 -18.84
CA HIS A 72 5.60 -7.86 -19.56
C HIS A 72 4.92 -6.51 -19.81
N PHE A 73 5.30 -5.47 -19.07
CA PHE A 73 4.79 -4.10 -19.17
C PHE A 73 5.94 -3.09 -19.24
N PRO A 74 6.74 -3.12 -20.32
CA PRO A 74 7.96 -2.32 -20.44
C PRO A 74 7.70 -0.81 -20.37
N ASP A 75 6.55 -0.34 -20.83
CA ASP A 75 6.16 1.07 -20.79
C ASP A 75 6.08 1.62 -19.35
N PHE A 76 5.81 0.74 -18.39
CA PHE A 76 5.73 1.09 -16.96
C PHE A 76 7.04 0.82 -16.20
N ALA A 77 8.03 0.17 -16.83
CA ALA A 77 9.31 -0.15 -16.20
C ALA A 77 10.06 1.08 -15.63
N PRO A 78 10.07 2.26 -16.29
CA PRO A 78 10.68 3.46 -15.71
C PRO A 78 10.03 3.88 -14.38
N ILE A 79 8.71 3.72 -14.26
CA ILE A 79 7.95 4.04 -13.04
C ILE A 79 8.33 3.06 -11.93
N PHE A 80 8.35 1.76 -12.23
CA PHE A 80 8.70 0.73 -11.24
C PHE A 80 10.14 0.85 -10.73
N LYS A 81 11.09 1.21 -11.61
CA LYS A 81 12.49 1.49 -11.23
C LYS A 81 12.60 2.70 -10.31
N LYS A 82 11.94 3.81 -10.65
CA LYS A 82 11.91 5.01 -9.78
C LYS A 82 11.30 4.69 -8.41
N GLN A 83 10.29 3.84 -8.34
CA GLN A 83 9.72 3.40 -7.06
C GLN A 83 10.68 2.54 -6.23
N GLU A 84 11.48 1.70 -6.88
CA GLU A 84 12.51 0.87 -6.22
C GLU A 84 13.61 1.75 -5.59
N GLU A 85 14.07 2.78 -6.30
CA GLU A 85 15.06 3.76 -5.81
C GLU A 85 14.60 4.49 -4.53
N VAL A 86 13.29 4.67 -4.36
CA VAL A 86 12.68 5.32 -3.19
C VAL A 86 12.30 4.29 -2.10
N GLY A 87 12.66 3.01 -2.26
CA GLY A 87 12.50 1.98 -1.24
C GLY A 87 11.07 1.49 -1.03
N TYR A 88 10.19 1.62 -2.02
CA TYR A 88 8.83 1.08 -1.94
C TYR A 88 8.83 -0.43 -2.05
N ARG A 89 7.93 -1.11 -1.32
CA ARG A 89 7.59 -2.52 -1.54
C ARG A 89 6.18 -2.61 -2.11
N MET A 90 5.98 -3.42 -3.13
CA MET A 90 4.65 -3.87 -3.55
C MET A 90 4.17 -4.85 -2.50
N LEU A 91 3.12 -4.48 -1.78
CA LEU A 91 2.44 -5.39 -0.88
C LEU A 91 1.02 -5.53 -1.37
N ASN A 92 0.59 -6.76 -1.64
CA ASN A 92 -0.83 -7.04 -1.65
C ASN A 92 -1.26 -7.27 -0.22
N LEU A 93 -2.00 -6.32 0.34
CA LEU A 93 -2.67 -6.49 1.61
C LEU A 93 -4.18 -6.74 1.40
N ALA A 94 -4.56 -7.19 0.20
CA ALA A 94 -5.95 -7.22 -0.23
C ALA A 94 -6.86 -7.91 0.79
N GLY A 95 -7.96 -7.21 1.04
CA GLY A 95 -9.00 -7.55 2.01
C GLY A 95 -8.81 -6.86 3.36
N LEU A 96 -7.61 -6.81 3.94
CA LEU A 96 -7.45 -6.21 5.27
C LEU A 96 -7.39 -4.68 5.22
N LEU A 97 -6.63 -4.12 4.26
CA LEU A 97 -6.56 -2.67 4.09
C LEU A 97 -7.90 -2.04 3.67
N GLN A 98 -8.70 -2.77 2.89
CA GLN A 98 -10.07 -2.38 2.53
C GLN A 98 -11.02 -2.30 3.72
N THR A 99 -10.69 -2.95 4.83
CA THR A 99 -11.57 -3.08 6.00
C THR A 99 -10.97 -2.47 7.26
N LEU A 100 -9.86 -1.71 7.13
CA LEU A 100 -9.32 -0.96 8.24
C LEU A 100 -10.36 0.05 8.70
N THR A 101 -10.61 0.01 10.01
CA THR A 101 -11.26 1.09 10.75
C THR A 101 -10.29 2.27 10.92
N LYS A 102 -10.82 3.40 11.36
CA LYS A 102 -10.00 4.57 11.68
C LYS A 102 -8.98 4.25 12.77
N GLU A 103 -9.40 3.51 13.79
CA GLU A 103 -8.58 3.14 14.94
C GLU A 103 -7.44 2.22 14.52
N GLU A 104 -7.71 1.21 13.69
CA GLU A 104 -6.66 0.33 13.14
C GLU A 104 -5.70 1.08 12.24
N PHE A 105 -6.20 2.00 11.41
CA PHE A 105 -5.35 2.87 10.61
C PHE A 105 -4.45 3.75 11.49
N MET A 106 -4.97 4.32 12.57
CA MET A 106 -4.18 5.10 13.52
C MET A 106 -3.13 4.25 14.23
N VAL A 107 -3.48 3.06 14.73
CA VAL A 107 -2.50 2.13 15.35
C VAL A 107 -1.41 1.77 14.35
N PHE A 108 -1.78 1.41 13.12
CA PHE A 108 -0.83 1.02 12.07
C PHE A 108 0.18 2.14 11.75
N ASN A 109 -0.31 3.39 11.63
CA ASN A 109 0.56 4.53 11.35
C ASN A 109 1.38 4.96 12.58
N LEU A 110 0.81 4.93 13.79
CA LEU A 110 1.55 5.25 15.02
C LEU A 110 2.65 4.21 15.31
N ALA A 111 2.39 2.94 15.00
CA ALA A 111 3.38 1.86 15.13
C ALA A 111 4.47 1.90 14.06
N SER A 112 4.42 2.84 13.11
CA SER A 112 5.46 3.00 12.09
C SER A 112 6.74 3.63 12.66
N GLY A 113 7.86 3.48 11.96
CA GLY A 113 9.16 3.98 12.42
C GLY A 113 9.70 3.21 13.63
N GLN A 114 9.80 3.87 14.80
CA GLN A 114 10.30 3.27 16.03
C GLN A 114 9.24 2.45 16.80
N GLY A 115 7.98 2.55 16.40
CA GLY A 115 6.85 1.96 17.14
C GLY A 115 6.23 2.94 18.13
N VAL A 116 5.17 2.48 18.79
CA VAL A 116 4.38 3.26 19.76
C VAL A 116 4.14 2.42 21.01
N THR A 117 4.12 3.06 22.18
CA THR A 117 3.84 2.37 23.44
C THR A 117 2.35 2.07 23.60
N MET A 118 2.02 0.97 24.29
CA MET A 118 0.64 0.60 24.63
C MET A 118 -0.09 1.73 25.37
N ALA A 119 0.57 2.33 26.37
CA ALA A 119 0.02 3.45 27.13
C ALA A 119 -0.40 4.64 26.24
N ARG A 120 0.39 4.94 25.20
CA ARG A 120 0.10 6.03 24.25
C ARG A 120 -1.05 5.68 23.32
N LEU A 121 -1.14 4.43 22.89
CA LEU A 121 -2.29 3.96 22.12
C LEU A 121 -3.58 4.06 22.93
N HIS A 122 -3.56 3.67 24.21
CA HIS A 122 -4.70 3.82 25.12
C HIS A 122 -5.06 5.28 25.40
N GLU A 123 -4.08 6.17 25.55
CA GLU A 123 -4.34 7.60 25.70
C GLU A 123 -5.11 8.17 24.49
N LYS A 124 -4.77 7.74 23.27
CA LYS A 124 -5.38 8.26 22.04
C LYS A 124 -6.69 7.59 21.66
N LEU A 125 -6.80 6.28 21.87
CA LEU A 125 -7.89 5.46 21.33
C LEU A 125 -8.73 4.77 22.42
N GLY A 126 -8.32 4.86 23.68
CA GLY A 126 -8.93 4.12 24.79
C GLY A 126 -8.90 2.61 24.54
N GLN A 127 -9.97 1.93 24.92
CA GLN A 127 -10.11 0.47 24.75
C GLN A 127 -10.12 0.03 23.28
N GLN A 128 -10.39 0.92 22.32
CA GLN A 128 -10.36 0.56 20.90
C GLN A 128 -8.95 0.19 20.41
N ALA A 129 -7.90 0.65 21.11
CA ALA A 129 -6.53 0.25 20.83
C ALA A 129 -6.36 -1.27 20.92
N ASP A 130 -6.94 -1.92 21.94
CA ASP A 130 -6.74 -3.36 22.16
C ASP A 130 -7.36 -4.19 21.04
N PHE A 131 -8.56 -3.80 20.59
CA PHE A 131 -9.23 -4.44 19.46
C PHE A 131 -8.44 -4.24 18.15
N ALA A 132 -7.96 -3.02 17.91
CA ALA A 132 -7.16 -2.71 16.73
C ALA A 132 -5.84 -3.49 16.72
N ILE A 133 -5.13 -3.55 17.85
CA ILE A 133 -3.88 -4.30 17.97
C ILE A 133 -4.13 -5.79 17.73
N ALA A 134 -5.16 -6.36 18.36
CA ALA A 134 -5.48 -7.78 18.18
C ALA A 134 -5.76 -8.13 16.71
N ARG A 135 -6.55 -7.31 15.99
CA ARG A 135 -6.85 -7.54 14.58
C ARG A 135 -5.61 -7.37 13.68
N LEU A 136 -4.82 -6.32 13.91
CA LEU A 136 -3.61 -6.05 13.12
C LEU A 136 -2.52 -7.10 13.34
N THR A 137 -2.36 -7.60 14.58
CA THR A 137 -1.44 -8.70 14.89
C THR A 137 -1.92 -10.01 14.26
N ALA A 138 -3.23 -10.32 14.34
CA ALA A 138 -3.79 -11.50 13.69
C ALA A 138 -3.62 -11.47 12.16
N ALA A 139 -3.55 -10.28 11.58
CA ALA A 139 -3.28 -10.07 10.17
C ALA A 139 -1.79 -9.93 9.81
N ASP A 140 -0.89 -10.13 10.77
CA ASP A 140 0.57 -10.05 10.61
C ASP A 140 1.08 -8.69 10.11
N LEU A 141 0.35 -7.60 10.39
CA LEU A 141 0.75 -6.25 10.00
C LEU A 141 1.64 -5.57 11.04
N ILE A 142 1.45 -5.94 12.31
CA ILE A 142 2.19 -5.38 13.44
C ILE A 142 2.71 -6.51 14.34
N GLU A 143 3.68 -6.18 15.17
CA GLU A 143 4.16 -7.01 16.26
C GLU A 143 4.20 -6.23 17.57
N VAL A 144 3.99 -6.95 18.67
CA VAL A 144 4.11 -6.41 20.03
C VAL A 144 5.42 -6.92 20.63
N GLN A 145 6.30 -6.00 20.98
CA GLN A 145 7.60 -6.24 21.61
C GLN A 145 7.58 -5.63 23.02
N GLY A 146 7.14 -6.41 24.01
CA GLY A 146 6.90 -5.89 25.37
C GLY A 146 5.78 -4.85 25.36
N GLU A 147 6.08 -3.63 25.77
CA GLU A 147 5.12 -2.51 25.80
C GLU A 147 5.08 -1.70 24.50
N VAL A 148 5.83 -2.10 23.47
CA VAL A 148 5.95 -1.35 22.20
C VAL A 148 5.33 -2.13 21.06
N VAL A 149 4.43 -1.47 20.32
CA VAL A 149 3.83 -1.97 19.09
C VAL A 149 4.61 -1.42 17.90
N LYS A 150 5.03 -2.29 16.97
CA LYS A 150 5.75 -1.91 15.75
C LYS A 150 5.06 -2.46 14.51
N THR A 151 5.04 -1.66 13.45
CA THR A 151 4.65 -2.16 12.14
C THR A 151 5.72 -3.09 11.59
N LYS A 152 5.29 -4.19 10.95
CA LYS A 152 6.18 -5.04 10.16
C LYS A 152 6.44 -4.47 8.78
N ILE A 153 5.69 -3.43 8.39
CA ILE A 153 5.64 -2.91 7.03
C ILE A 153 6.04 -1.43 7.03
N LYS A 154 7.17 -1.10 6.39
CA LYS A 154 7.72 0.26 6.40
C LYS A 154 7.17 1.17 5.31
N ASN A 155 6.79 0.63 4.16
CA ASN A 155 6.26 1.37 3.01
C ASN A 155 5.17 0.55 2.34
N VAL A 156 3.95 1.09 2.25
CA VAL A 156 2.82 0.47 1.55
C VAL A 156 2.57 1.25 0.26
N SER A 157 2.42 0.53 -0.85
CA SER A 157 1.82 1.05 -2.08
C SER A 157 0.52 0.32 -2.32
N LEU A 158 -0.58 1.08 -2.42
CA LEU A 158 -1.88 0.55 -2.79
C LEU A 158 -2.03 0.59 -4.30
N THR A 159 -2.63 -0.44 -4.88
CA THR A 159 -2.78 -0.59 -6.34
C THR A 159 -4.24 -0.76 -6.76
N ASN A 160 -5.13 -1.07 -5.82
CA ASN A 160 -6.57 -1.14 -6.03
C ASN A 160 -7.22 0.23 -5.75
N ILE A 161 -8.10 0.68 -6.66
CA ILE A 161 -8.71 2.03 -6.55
C ILE A 161 -9.59 2.19 -5.31
N GLU A 162 -10.37 1.17 -4.95
CA GLU A 162 -11.23 1.19 -3.78
C GLU A 162 -10.40 1.26 -2.48
N GLU A 163 -9.27 0.55 -2.45
CA GLU A 163 -8.29 0.64 -1.35
C GLU A 163 -7.71 2.05 -1.21
N VAL A 164 -7.31 2.65 -2.34
CA VAL A 164 -6.78 4.00 -2.38
C VAL A 164 -7.80 4.99 -1.81
N LEU A 165 -9.05 4.94 -2.30
CA LEU A 165 -10.12 5.84 -1.87
C LEU A 165 -10.49 5.64 -0.39
N HIS A 166 -10.55 4.39 0.08
CA HIS A 166 -10.79 4.08 1.49
C HIS A 166 -9.68 4.64 2.37
N HIS A 167 -8.41 4.42 2.01
CA HIS A 167 -7.27 4.96 2.76
C HIS A 167 -7.20 6.48 2.75
N MET A 168 -7.54 7.13 1.63
CA MET A 168 -7.67 8.58 1.57
C MET A 168 -8.73 9.07 2.56
N THR A 169 -9.88 8.39 2.63
CA THR A 169 -10.95 8.70 3.58
C THR A 169 -10.47 8.55 5.03
N LEU A 170 -9.77 7.46 5.36
CA LEU A 170 -9.20 7.24 6.69
C LEU A 170 -8.17 8.33 7.05
N ALA A 171 -7.26 8.67 6.13
CA ALA A 171 -6.27 9.71 6.35
C ALA A 171 -6.93 11.09 6.61
N ILE A 172 -7.93 11.44 5.80
CA ILE A 172 -8.72 12.67 5.99
C ILE A 172 -9.50 12.62 7.31
N SER A 173 -9.98 11.46 7.74
CA SER A 173 -10.69 11.31 9.02
C SER A 173 -9.80 11.55 10.25
N CYS A 174 -8.47 11.48 10.09
CA CYS A 174 -7.47 11.83 11.10
C CYS A 174 -7.12 13.32 11.13
N PHE A 175 -7.70 14.13 10.24
CA PHE A 175 -7.45 15.57 10.16
C PHE A 175 -7.88 16.28 11.45
N ASP A 176 -6.94 17.01 12.05
CA ASP A 176 -7.17 17.75 13.28
C ASP A 176 -7.77 19.12 12.96
N ARG A 177 -9.10 19.23 13.17
CA ARG A 177 -9.87 20.44 12.90
C ARG A 177 -9.46 21.62 13.79
N GLU A 178 -8.83 21.37 14.93
CA GLU A 178 -8.41 22.42 15.86
C GLU A 178 -7.05 23.03 15.47
N ARG A 179 -6.32 22.38 14.55
CA ARG A 179 -4.96 22.77 14.12
C ARG A 179 -4.87 23.16 12.65
N VAL A 180 -5.98 23.57 12.05
CA VAL A 180 -6.01 24.04 10.65
C VAL A 180 -5.14 25.27 10.50
N ASN A 181 -4.29 25.29 9.46
CA ASN A 181 -3.31 26.37 9.17
C ASN A 181 -2.17 26.53 10.18
N ASP A 182 -2.00 25.58 11.11
CA ASP A 182 -0.73 25.37 11.81
C ASP A 182 0.12 24.33 11.04
N TYR A 183 1.36 24.09 11.47
CA TYR A 183 2.26 23.06 10.90
C TYR A 183 1.66 21.62 10.89
N GLY A 184 0.46 21.41 11.46
CA GLY A 184 -0.16 20.09 11.63
C GLY A 184 -1.21 19.69 10.58
N SER A 185 -1.95 20.61 9.97
CA SER A 185 -3.09 20.25 9.10
C SER A 185 -3.28 21.26 7.97
N GLN A 186 -2.74 20.91 6.81
CA GLN A 186 -2.81 21.69 5.57
C GLN A 186 -3.58 20.92 4.50
N TYR A 187 -4.42 21.63 3.75
CA TYR A 187 -5.12 21.11 2.59
C TYR A 187 -5.00 22.10 1.44
N GLY A 188 -4.57 21.63 0.27
CA GLY A 188 -4.40 22.46 -0.92
C GLY A 188 -4.87 21.70 -2.17
N ILE A 189 -5.60 22.39 -3.04
CA ILE A 189 -5.99 21.90 -4.36
C ILE A 189 -5.32 22.78 -5.40
N PHE A 190 -4.58 22.15 -6.31
CA PHE A 190 -4.04 22.79 -7.50
C PHE A 190 -4.71 22.13 -8.72
N SER A 191 -5.39 22.92 -9.54
CA SER A 191 -6.10 22.42 -10.72
C SER A 191 -5.86 23.37 -11.89
N ASP A 192 -5.32 22.83 -12.99
CA ASP A 192 -5.17 23.54 -14.25
C ASP A 192 -5.12 22.53 -15.41
N ARG A 193 -5.20 23.02 -16.65
CA ARG A 193 -5.04 22.19 -17.86
C ARG A 193 -3.56 22.11 -18.22
N LEU A 194 -2.96 20.95 -18.01
CA LEU A 194 -1.57 20.70 -18.36
C LEU A 194 -1.48 19.94 -19.69
N ASN A 195 -0.46 20.25 -20.49
CA ASN A 195 -0.05 19.39 -21.61
C ASN A 195 0.77 18.20 -21.06
N GLN A 196 1.14 17.25 -21.94
CA GLN A 196 1.90 16.06 -21.55
C GLN A 196 3.20 16.39 -20.79
N GLU A 197 3.98 17.36 -21.28
CA GLU A 197 5.22 17.80 -20.60
C GLU A 197 4.93 18.35 -19.20
N GLY A 198 3.84 19.12 -19.04
CA GLY A 198 3.39 19.63 -17.75
C GLY A 198 2.96 18.52 -16.79
N ILE A 199 2.25 17.50 -17.27
CA ILE A 199 1.87 16.31 -16.48
C ILE A 199 3.13 15.58 -15.99
N GLU A 200 4.12 15.39 -16.87
CA GLU A 200 5.39 14.74 -16.52
C GLU A 200 6.21 15.55 -15.51
N ALA A 201 6.24 16.86 -15.65
CA ALA A 201 6.89 17.77 -14.72
C ALA A 201 6.21 17.73 -13.34
N ALA A 202 4.88 17.79 -13.28
CA ALA A 202 4.11 17.69 -12.04
C ALA A 202 4.33 16.35 -11.33
N HIS A 203 4.30 15.25 -12.09
CA HIS A 203 4.59 13.92 -11.54
C HIS A 203 6.03 13.82 -10.98
N THR A 204 7.00 14.41 -11.67
CA THR A 204 8.39 14.46 -11.20
C THR A 204 8.51 15.24 -9.89
N ALA A 205 7.89 16.43 -9.81
CA ALA A 205 7.87 17.23 -8.58
C ALA A 205 7.23 16.48 -7.39
N MET A 206 6.16 15.71 -7.63
CA MET A 206 5.55 14.87 -6.60
C MET A 206 6.50 13.77 -6.11
N LEU A 207 7.23 13.11 -7.02
CA LEU A 207 8.23 12.10 -6.65
C LEU A 207 9.37 12.69 -5.83
N GLU A 208 9.81 13.91 -6.15
CA GLU A 208 10.83 14.62 -5.38
C GLU A 208 10.34 15.03 -3.99
N ALA A 209 9.13 15.57 -3.89
CA ALA A 209 8.51 15.91 -2.61
C ALA A 209 8.39 14.67 -1.72
N LYS A 210 7.94 13.56 -2.31
CA LYS A 210 7.86 12.26 -1.66
C LYS A 210 9.22 11.76 -1.17
N LYS A 211 10.28 11.87 -1.98
CA LYS A 211 11.64 11.51 -1.57
C LYS A 211 12.10 12.32 -0.35
N LYS A 212 11.90 13.64 -0.38
CA LYS A 212 12.23 14.53 0.75
C LYS A 212 11.44 14.16 2.02
N LEU A 213 10.17 13.80 1.88
CA LEU A 213 9.36 13.32 3.00
C LEU A 213 9.93 12.02 3.57
N VAL A 214 10.27 11.03 2.73
CA VAL A 214 10.90 9.78 3.20
C VAL A 214 12.19 10.06 3.98
N GLU A 215 13.03 10.98 3.50
CA GLU A 215 14.24 11.43 4.23
C GLU A 215 13.89 11.98 5.62
N VAL A 216 12.84 12.79 5.74
CA VAL A 216 12.36 13.31 7.04
C VAL A 216 11.82 12.17 7.94
N PHE A 217 10.97 11.30 7.42
CA PHE A 217 10.36 10.19 8.17
C PHE A 217 11.34 9.11 8.61
N THR A 218 12.54 9.05 8.02
CA THR A 218 13.55 8.03 8.32
C THR A 218 14.76 8.57 9.08
N ASP A 219 14.93 9.89 9.17
CA ASP A 219 16.01 10.53 9.91
C ASP A 219 15.72 10.55 11.42
N PRO A 220 16.54 9.89 12.26
CA PRO A 220 16.32 9.81 13.70
C PRO A 220 16.23 11.15 14.42
N LYS A 221 16.79 12.22 13.85
CA LYS A 221 16.73 13.55 14.47
C LYS A 221 15.31 14.15 14.50
N TYR A 222 14.40 13.65 13.66
CA TYR A 222 13.02 14.14 13.55
C TYR A 222 12.00 13.24 14.27
N PHE A 223 12.45 12.20 14.99
CA PHE A 223 11.54 11.34 15.72
C PHE A 223 10.92 12.05 16.92
N GLY A 224 9.63 11.80 17.14
CA GLY A 224 8.87 12.40 18.22
C GLY A 224 7.47 11.78 18.36
N ASP A 225 6.66 12.36 19.23
CA ASP A 225 5.43 11.72 19.73
C ASP A 225 4.15 12.14 18.99
N GLN A 226 4.29 12.92 17.92
CA GLN A 226 3.19 13.42 17.10
C GLN A 226 3.01 12.56 15.84
N LEU A 227 1.78 12.16 15.56
CA LEU A 227 1.43 11.51 14.31
C LEU A 227 1.32 12.57 13.22
N TYR A 228 2.22 12.51 12.24
CA TYR A 228 2.13 13.31 11.04
C TYR A 228 1.79 12.39 9.85
N ILE A 229 0.62 12.62 9.25
CA ILE A 229 0.17 11.89 8.07
C ILE A 229 0.12 12.88 6.90
N THR A 230 0.77 12.52 5.80
CA THR A 230 0.68 13.25 4.54
C THR A 230 0.27 12.31 3.44
N VAL A 231 -0.66 12.74 2.60
CA VAL A 231 -1.14 11.99 1.45
C VAL A 231 -0.91 12.86 0.21
N LEU A 232 -0.06 12.40 -0.69
CA LEU A 232 0.14 12.99 -2.00
C LEU A 232 -0.67 12.19 -3.00
N SER A 233 -1.67 12.83 -3.61
CA SER A 233 -2.50 12.24 -4.66
C SER A 233 -2.51 13.16 -5.89
N SER A 234 -2.49 12.56 -7.07
CA SER A 234 -2.77 13.23 -8.33
C SER A 234 -3.85 12.47 -9.06
N SER A 235 -4.67 13.21 -9.80
CA SER A 235 -5.75 12.66 -10.61
C SER A 235 -5.77 13.38 -11.94
N TYR A 236 -6.09 12.64 -12.98
CA TYR A 236 -6.23 13.14 -14.33
C TYR A 236 -7.67 12.86 -14.79
N MET A 237 -8.30 13.85 -15.42
CA MET A 237 -9.66 13.77 -15.94
C MET A 237 -9.60 14.14 -17.42
N ASP A 238 -10.11 13.25 -18.28
CA ASP A 238 -10.34 13.49 -19.70
C ASP A 238 -11.64 14.28 -19.96
#